data_AF-A0A3L6JI48-F1
#
_entry.id   AF-A0A3L6JI48-F1
#
_cell.length_a   1.000
_cell.length_b   1.000
_cell.length_c   1.000
_cell.angle_alpha   90.00
_cell.angle_beta   90.00
_cell.angle_gamma   90.00
#
_symmetry.space_group_name_H-M   'P 1'
#
loop_
_entity.id
_entity.type
_entity.pdbx_description
1 polymer ?
#
loop_
_entity_poly.entity_id
_entity_poly.type
_entity_poly.pdbx_seq_one_letter_code
_entity_poly.pdbx_strand_id
1 'polypeptide(L)'
;MARKPTDPGIKISDDPKQTGVNNDPKTDTPVSRDPVEEKKQGRKRRRTDEKKEIISVTMSQPLVQRIDELVKARAGRSRAQLIEDAVRWFLDLSVHKWSDRGIYVNSCRVALESETLSSLFFSKLTPTEQYELGVTAGSQAPVADAVTLLHGRNPRDESSRALVLGLLQDNGWGAISYHDDLIVFSSPFYPAPFIKGYLESLLRINLDVVETSVKENAAFRIMKKGSKGAGTT
;
A
#
# COMPACT_ATOMS: atom_id res chain seq x y z
N MET A 1 23.17 -48.73 23.00
CA MET A 1 22.34 -49.12 21.84
C MET A 1 21.75 -47.86 21.23
N ALA A 2 22.33 -47.38 20.13
CA ALA A 2 21.92 -46.17 19.44
C ALA A 2 21.03 -46.53 18.25
N ARG A 3 19.88 -45.86 18.08
CA ARG A 3 19.08 -45.90 16.86
C ARG A 3 19.02 -44.49 16.27
N LYS A 4 19.59 -44.35 15.07
CA LYS A 4 19.48 -43.16 14.20
C LYS A 4 18.04 -43.00 13.71
N PRO A 5 17.53 -41.79 13.51
CA PRO A 5 16.34 -41.56 12.68
C PRO A 5 16.73 -41.58 11.20
N THR A 6 16.04 -42.41 10.43
CA THR A 6 16.07 -42.46 8.96
C THR A 6 15.19 -41.35 8.38
N ASP A 7 15.79 -40.55 7.51
CA ASP A 7 15.20 -39.51 6.69
C ASP A 7 14.72 -40.11 5.35
N PRO A 8 13.47 -39.94 4.90
CA PRO A 8 13.08 -40.28 3.54
C PRO A 8 13.16 -39.03 2.65
N GLY A 9 14.25 -38.95 1.90
CA GLY A 9 14.51 -37.93 0.90
C GLY A 9 13.45 -37.87 -0.20
N ILE A 10 13.13 -36.63 -0.56
CA ILE A 10 12.32 -36.20 -1.69
C ILE A 10 13.06 -36.57 -2.99
N LYS A 11 12.40 -37.29 -3.90
CA LYS A 11 12.83 -37.45 -5.30
C LYS A 11 11.87 -36.68 -6.20
N ILE A 12 12.36 -35.61 -6.84
CA ILE A 12 11.70 -34.97 -7.98
C ILE A 12 12.55 -35.31 -9.19
N SER A 13 11.94 -35.98 -10.18
CA SER A 13 12.54 -36.29 -11.47
C SER A 13 12.17 -35.20 -12.47
N ASP A 14 13.19 -34.54 -13.03
CA ASP A 14 13.08 -33.69 -14.21
C ASP A 14 13.40 -34.52 -15.46
N ASP A 15 12.52 -34.49 -16.46
CA ASP A 15 12.78 -34.99 -17.80
C ASP A 15 11.95 -34.17 -18.82
N PRO A 16 12.55 -33.28 -19.63
CA PRO A 16 11.92 -32.76 -20.82
C PRO A 16 12.47 -33.48 -22.06
N LYS A 17 11.65 -34.34 -22.67
CA LYS A 17 11.95 -34.88 -24.01
C LYS A 17 11.69 -33.83 -25.08
N GLN A 18 12.74 -33.55 -25.84
CA GLN A 18 12.76 -32.79 -27.08
C GLN A 18 12.25 -33.60 -28.30
N THR A 19 11.92 -32.82 -29.33
CA THR A 19 11.99 -33.08 -30.79
C THR A 19 10.78 -33.63 -31.54
N GLY A 20 10.50 -32.98 -32.67
CA GLY A 20 9.56 -33.41 -33.71
C GLY A 20 9.36 -32.34 -34.79
N VAL A 21 10.36 -32.16 -35.65
CA VAL A 21 10.32 -31.37 -36.90
C VAL A 21 9.56 -32.15 -37.99
N ASN A 22 8.78 -31.49 -38.85
CA ASN A 22 8.65 -31.87 -40.27
C ASN A 22 8.06 -30.71 -41.11
N ASN A 23 8.67 -30.49 -42.28
CA ASN A 23 8.37 -29.45 -43.26
C ASN A 23 7.51 -29.97 -44.45
N ASP A 24 6.61 -29.10 -44.93
CA ASP A 24 6.28 -28.72 -46.33
C ASP A 24 5.59 -29.68 -47.34
N PRO A 25 4.99 -29.20 -48.47
CA PRO A 25 4.50 -27.82 -48.83
C PRO A 25 3.18 -27.71 -49.68
N LYS A 26 2.74 -26.45 -49.88
CA LYS A 26 2.03 -25.82 -51.05
C LYS A 26 0.56 -26.13 -51.42
N THR A 27 -0.25 -25.06 -51.54
CA THR A 27 -1.00 -24.68 -52.77
C THR A 27 -1.59 -23.25 -52.66
N ASP A 28 -1.62 -22.56 -53.80
CA ASP A 28 -1.87 -21.13 -54.02
C ASP A 28 -3.28 -20.81 -54.57
N THR A 29 -3.94 -19.78 -54.01
CA THR A 29 -4.90 -18.74 -54.55
C THR A 29 -6.19 -19.15 -55.36
N PRO A 30 -7.23 -18.27 -55.58
CA PRO A 30 -7.36 -16.81 -55.33
C PRO A 30 -8.69 -16.24 -54.74
N VAL A 31 -8.56 -14.96 -54.36
CA VAL A 31 -9.48 -13.81 -54.12
C VAL A 31 -10.92 -13.87 -54.67
N SER A 32 -11.89 -13.41 -53.85
CA SER A 32 -13.06 -12.64 -54.32
C SER A 32 -13.45 -11.55 -53.30
N ARG A 33 -13.90 -10.40 -53.82
CA ARG A 33 -14.16 -9.12 -53.13
C ARG A 33 -15.65 -8.92 -52.79
N ASP A 34 -15.90 -8.37 -51.60
CA ASP A 34 -16.96 -7.41 -51.17
C ASP A 34 -18.47 -7.79 -51.27
N PRO A 35 -19.36 -7.33 -50.34
CA PRO A 35 -19.38 -5.96 -49.82
C PRO A 35 -19.57 -5.73 -48.31
N VAL A 36 -19.19 -4.51 -47.94
CA VAL A 36 -19.29 -3.78 -46.69
C VAL A 36 -20.71 -3.80 -46.12
N GLU A 37 -20.87 -4.36 -44.93
CA GLU A 37 -22.07 -4.15 -44.09
C GLU A 37 -21.69 -3.32 -42.86
N GLU A 38 -22.15 -2.07 -42.87
CA GLU A 38 -21.88 -1.03 -41.90
C GLU A 38 -22.57 -1.32 -40.56
N LYS A 39 -21.94 -2.14 -39.70
CA LYS A 39 -22.42 -2.34 -38.31
C LYS A 39 -21.93 -1.21 -37.42
N LYS A 40 -22.84 -0.29 -37.10
CA LYS A 40 -22.78 0.62 -35.95
C LYS A 40 -22.52 -0.16 -34.65
N GLN A 41 -21.27 -0.42 -34.32
CA GLN A 41 -20.88 -0.93 -33.01
C GLN A 41 -20.58 0.25 -32.08
N GLY A 42 -21.55 0.53 -31.21
CA GLY A 42 -21.36 1.36 -30.04
C GLY A 42 -20.09 0.93 -29.32
N ARG A 43 -19.21 1.90 -29.07
CA ARG A 43 -17.91 1.76 -28.43
C ARG A 43 -18.12 1.37 -26.97
N LYS A 44 -18.45 0.10 -26.72
CA LYS A 44 -18.42 -0.52 -25.39
C LYS A 44 -16.95 -0.54 -24.99
N ARG A 45 -16.56 0.36 -24.09
CA ARG A 45 -15.26 0.32 -23.41
C ARG A 45 -15.08 -1.10 -22.86
N ARG A 46 -14.18 -1.88 -23.47
CA ARG A 46 -13.68 -3.12 -22.90
C ARG A 46 -13.00 -2.74 -21.59
N ARG A 47 -13.67 -2.99 -20.46
CA ARG A 47 -12.95 -3.26 -19.21
C ARG A 47 -12.02 -4.43 -19.54
N THR A 48 -10.73 -4.23 -19.37
CA THR A 48 -9.79 -5.35 -19.31
C THR A 48 -10.21 -6.19 -18.12
N ASP A 49 -10.96 -7.26 -18.39
CA ASP A 49 -11.23 -8.30 -17.42
C ASP A 49 -9.89 -8.93 -17.07
N GLU A 50 -9.31 -8.53 -15.93
CA GLU A 50 -8.25 -9.30 -15.30
C GLU A 50 -8.79 -10.73 -15.14
N LYS A 51 -8.19 -11.64 -15.90
CA LYS A 51 -8.66 -13.01 -16.00
C LYS A 51 -8.42 -13.66 -14.63
N LYS A 52 -9.47 -13.76 -13.82
CA LYS A 52 -9.40 -14.38 -12.49
C LYS A 52 -8.99 -15.84 -12.63
N GLU A 53 -7.78 -16.16 -12.20
CA GLU A 53 -7.27 -17.52 -12.15
C GLU A 53 -7.89 -18.24 -10.95
N ILE A 54 -8.44 -19.43 -11.17
CA ILE A 54 -9.06 -20.21 -10.09
C ILE A 54 -7.95 -21.00 -9.38
N ILE A 55 -7.61 -20.55 -8.17
CA ILE A 55 -6.64 -21.22 -7.30
C ILE A 55 -7.40 -21.94 -6.19
N SER A 56 -7.25 -23.25 -6.08
CA SER A 56 -7.80 -24.04 -4.97
C SER A 56 -6.81 -24.07 -3.81
N VAL A 57 -7.25 -23.69 -2.60
CA VAL A 57 -6.41 -23.70 -1.39
C VAL A 57 -7.01 -24.64 -0.36
N THR A 58 -6.18 -25.52 0.20
CA THR A 58 -6.58 -26.42 1.30
C THR A 58 -6.39 -25.70 2.64
N MET A 59 -7.44 -25.71 3.48
CA MET A 59 -7.43 -25.06 4.79
C MET A 59 -8.01 -26.01 5.85
N SER A 60 -7.61 -25.81 7.11
CA SER A 60 -8.15 -26.62 8.22
C SER A 60 -9.62 -26.26 8.50
N GLN A 61 -10.41 -27.25 8.89
CA GLN A 61 -11.83 -27.05 9.20
C GLN A 61 -12.09 -25.99 10.30
N PRO A 62 -11.28 -25.90 11.38
CA PRO A 62 -11.45 -24.84 12.36
C PRO A 62 -11.25 -23.43 11.79
N LEU A 63 -10.30 -23.27 10.86
CA LEU A 63 -10.06 -21.98 10.22
C LEU A 63 -11.22 -21.60 9.29
N VAL A 64 -11.76 -22.56 8.55
CA VAL A 64 -12.97 -22.35 7.72
C VAL A 64 -14.16 -21.94 8.58
N GLN A 65 -14.39 -22.61 9.71
CA GLN A 65 -15.45 -22.25 10.66
C GLN A 65 -15.25 -20.83 11.21
N ARG A 66 -14.02 -20.45 11.55
CA ARG A 66 -13.73 -19.10 12.03
C ARG A 66 -14.01 -18.03 10.97
N ILE A 67 -13.67 -18.30 9.71
CA ILE A 67 -14.01 -17.40 8.59
C ILE A 67 -15.54 -17.28 8.45
N ASP A 68 -16.28 -18.38 8.60
CA ASP A 68 -17.75 -18.35 8.56
C ASP A 68 -18.37 -17.50 9.66
N GLU A 69 -17.84 -17.57 10.88
CA GLU A 69 -18.27 -16.71 11.99
C GLU A 69 -18.05 -15.23 11.66
N LEU A 70 -16.91 -14.88 11.07
CA LEU A 70 -16.61 -13.51 10.66
C LEU A 70 -17.53 -13.00 9.56
N VAL A 71 -17.88 -13.84 8.58
CA VAL A 71 -18.87 -13.49 7.55
C VAL A 71 -20.25 -13.28 8.17
N LYS A 72 -20.68 -14.15 9.09
CA LYS A 72 -21.96 -14.00 9.82
C LYS A 72 -22.00 -12.73 10.65
N ALA A 73 -20.87 -12.37 11.27
CA ALA A 73 -20.69 -11.13 12.01
C ALA A 73 -20.56 -9.88 11.12
N ARG A 74 -20.66 -10.03 9.78
CA ARG A 74 -20.49 -8.96 8.78
C ARG A 74 -19.13 -8.28 8.78
N ALA A 75 -18.10 -8.96 9.32
CA ALA A 75 -16.71 -8.49 9.22
C ALA A 75 -16.17 -8.57 7.77
N GLY A 76 -16.77 -9.40 6.92
CA GLY A 76 -16.49 -9.46 5.48
C GLY A 76 -17.72 -9.93 4.70
N ARG A 77 -17.78 -9.64 3.39
CA ARG A 77 -18.96 -9.96 2.55
C ARG A 77 -19.03 -11.43 2.14
N SER A 78 -17.88 -12.10 2.07
CA SER A 78 -17.76 -13.51 1.70
C SER A 78 -16.46 -14.13 2.20
N ARG A 79 -16.39 -15.47 2.21
CA ARG A 79 -15.14 -16.20 2.52
C ARG A 79 -14.01 -15.82 1.58
N ALA A 80 -14.31 -15.75 0.28
CA ALA A 80 -13.32 -15.44 -0.75
C ALA A 80 -12.70 -14.06 -0.52
N GLN A 81 -13.53 -13.06 -0.24
CA GLN A 81 -13.05 -11.71 0.07
C GLN A 81 -12.16 -11.71 1.32
N LEU A 82 -12.57 -12.36 2.41
CA LEU A 82 -11.77 -12.40 3.63
C LEU A 82 -10.41 -13.09 3.43
N ILE A 83 -10.37 -14.15 2.61
CA ILE A 83 -9.11 -14.83 2.27
C ILE A 83 -8.22 -13.94 1.41
N GLU A 84 -8.79 -13.27 0.40
CA GLU A 84 -8.06 -12.33 -0.46
C GLU A 84 -7.48 -11.17 0.37
N ASP A 85 -8.28 -10.55 1.23
CA ASP A 85 -7.83 -9.50 2.14
C ASP A 85 -6.76 -10.00 3.12
N ALA A 86 -6.89 -11.22 3.65
CA ALA A 86 -5.89 -11.80 4.55
C ALA A 86 -4.55 -12.08 3.86
N VAL A 87 -4.57 -12.62 2.64
CA VAL A 87 -3.34 -12.86 1.86
C VAL A 87 -2.69 -11.54 1.48
N ARG A 88 -3.49 -10.55 1.06
CA ARG A 88 -3.00 -9.21 0.78
C ARG A 88 -2.34 -8.59 2.02
N TRP A 89 -3.00 -8.63 3.18
CA TRP A 89 -2.41 -8.15 4.44
C TRP A 89 -1.17 -8.92 4.87
N PHE A 90 -1.11 -10.23 4.64
CA PHE A 90 0.07 -11.03 4.92
C PHE A 90 1.30 -10.53 4.14
N LEU A 91 1.10 -10.11 2.89
CA LEU A 91 2.12 -9.53 2.02
C LEU A 91 2.44 -8.08 2.40
N ASP A 92 1.42 -7.22 2.46
CA ASP A 92 1.55 -5.78 2.74
C ASP A 92 2.21 -5.55 4.10
N LEU A 93 1.78 -6.28 5.13
CA LEU A 93 2.35 -6.19 6.48
C LEU A 93 3.57 -7.09 6.69
N SER A 94 4.09 -7.71 5.62
CA SER A 94 5.29 -8.56 5.68
C SER A 94 5.24 -9.58 6.84
N VAL A 95 4.08 -10.20 7.08
CA VAL A 95 3.84 -11.06 8.26
C VAL A 95 4.80 -12.26 8.32
N HIS A 96 5.23 -12.76 7.16
CA HIS A 96 6.28 -13.78 7.04
C HIS A 96 7.64 -13.39 7.66
N LYS A 97 7.90 -12.10 7.87
CA LYS A 97 9.11 -11.59 8.53
C LYS A 97 8.93 -11.38 10.04
N TRP A 98 7.72 -11.58 10.57
CA TRP A 98 7.48 -11.42 12.00
C TRP A 98 8.19 -12.52 12.78
N SER A 99 8.74 -12.15 13.92
CA SER A 99 9.45 -13.05 14.83
C SER A 99 8.83 -12.96 16.22
N ASP A 100 9.15 -13.92 17.08
CA ASP A 100 8.84 -13.87 18.51
C ASP A 100 9.28 -12.54 19.18
N ARG A 101 10.29 -11.87 18.61
CA ARG A 101 10.88 -10.64 19.14
C ARG A 101 10.38 -9.36 18.48
N GLY A 102 9.57 -9.43 17.42
CA GLY A 102 9.14 -8.20 16.74
C GLY A 102 8.26 -8.38 15.53
N ILE A 103 7.41 -7.37 15.34
CA ILE A 103 6.55 -7.16 14.18
C ILE A 103 7.31 -6.32 13.16
N TYR A 104 7.22 -6.68 11.88
CA TYR A 104 7.89 -5.98 10.79
C TYR A 104 6.89 -5.60 9.73
N VAL A 105 6.81 -4.32 9.37
CA VAL A 105 5.99 -3.80 8.28
C VAL A 105 6.91 -3.06 7.31
N ASN A 106 6.82 -3.35 6.01
CA ASN A 106 7.70 -2.76 5.00
C ASN A 106 9.21 -2.87 5.33
N SER A 107 9.61 -3.99 5.95
CA SER A 107 10.99 -4.25 6.42
C SER A 107 11.48 -3.34 7.57
N CYS A 108 10.60 -2.55 8.16
CA CYS A 108 10.87 -1.78 9.38
C CYS A 108 10.27 -2.50 10.59
N ARG A 109 11.01 -2.55 11.71
CA ARG A 109 10.46 -3.05 12.97
C ARG A 109 9.47 -2.03 13.51
N VAL A 110 8.26 -2.48 13.82
CA VAL A 110 7.19 -1.62 14.35
C VAL A 110 6.79 -2.04 15.76
N ALA A 111 6.30 -1.07 16.52
CA ALA A 111 5.67 -1.28 17.81
C ALA A 111 4.20 -0.85 17.72
N LEU A 112 3.32 -1.52 18.46
CA LEU A 112 1.94 -1.07 18.61
C LEU A 112 1.90 -0.01 19.70
N GLU A 113 1.43 1.18 19.34
CA GLU A 113 1.34 2.33 20.23
C GLU A 113 -0.13 2.58 20.63
N SER A 114 -0.38 2.87 21.91
CA SER A 114 -1.71 3.22 22.40
C SER A 114 -1.96 4.72 22.22
N GLU A 115 -3.01 5.07 21.48
CA GLU A 115 -3.43 6.45 21.22
C GLU A 115 -3.58 7.28 22.52
N THR A 116 -4.11 6.66 23.59
CA THR A 116 -4.28 7.33 24.89
C THR A 116 -2.94 7.67 25.54
N LEU A 117 -1.95 6.77 25.42
CA LEU A 117 -0.61 7.01 25.95
C LEU A 117 0.12 8.08 25.13
N SER A 118 0.02 8.03 23.80
CA SER A 118 0.57 9.05 22.91
C SER A 118 -0.03 10.42 23.21
N SER A 119 -1.36 10.50 23.32
CA SER A 119 -2.07 11.74 23.67
C SER A 119 -1.59 12.32 25.00
N LEU A 120 -1.42 11.48 26.03
CA LEU A 120 -0.89 11.90 27.31
C LEU A 120 0.56 12.41 27.19
N PHE A 121 1.41 11.73 26.42
CA PHE A 121 2.79 12.16 26.17
C PHE A 121 2.83 13.54 25.49
N PHE A 122 2.09 13.70 24.38
CA PHE A 122 2.04 14.96 23.66
C PHE A 122 1.41 16.10 24.46
N SER A 123 0.51 15.81 25.41
CA SER A 123 -0.06 16.82 26.31
C SER A 123 0.96 17.50 27.24
N LYS A 124 2.15 16.91 27.40
CA LYS A 124 3.25 17.48 28.18
C LYS A 124 4.15 18.41 27.39
N LEU A 125 3.98 18.45 26.07
CA LEU A 125 4.78 19.25 25.15
C LEU A 125 3.98 20.46 24.68
N THR A 126 4.66 21.60 24.59
CA THR A 126 4.14 22.80 23.92
C THR A 126 3.99 22.57 22.41
N PRO A 127 3.11 23.29 21.69
CA PRO A 127 2.96 23.14 20.25
C PRO A 127 4.28 23.28 19.46
N THR A 128 5.20 24.14 19.92
CA THR A 128 6.52 24.31 19.31
C THR A 128 7.40 23.06 19.50
N GLU A 129 7.45 22.49 20.71
CA GLU A 129 8.20 21.26 20.97
C GLU A 129 7.62 20.07 20.19
N GLN A 130 6.28 19.98 20.07
CA GLN A 130 5.61 18.99 19.25
C GLN A 130 6.04 19.11 17.78
N TYR A 131 6.11 20.34 17.25
CA TYR A 131 6.56 20.61 15.91
C TYR A 131 8.03 20.22 15.69
N GLU A 132 8.94 20.62 16.57
CA GLU A 132 10.38 20.29 16.48
C GLU A 132 10.63 18.78 16.58
N LEU A 133 9.89 18.10 17.45
CA LEU A 133 9.91 16.64 17.55
C LEU A 133 9.41 16.02 16.23
N GLY A 134 8.35 16.57 15.64
CA GLY A 134 7.85 16.19 14.33
C GLY A 134 8.91 16.33 13.25
N VAL A 135 9.58 17.49 13.17
CA VAL A 135 10.68 17.74 12.20
C VAL A 135 11.77 16.68 12.33
N THR A 136 12.21 16.41 13.55
CA THR A 136 13.24 15.39 13.83
C THR A 136 12.78 14.01 13.37
N ALA A 137 11.59 13.59 13.80
CA ALA A 137 11.03 12.29 13.45
C ALA A 137 10.82 12.11 11.94
N GLY A 138 10.30 13.12 11.25
CA GLY A 138 10.07 13.08 9.80
C GLY A 138 11.35 13.01 8.98
N SER A 139 12.45 13.57 9.49
CA SER A 139 13.76 13.49 8.83
C SER A 139 14.37 12.08 8.84
N GLN A 140 13.92 11.23 9.76
CA GLN A 140 14.32 9.83 9.96
C GLN A 140 13.14 8.87 9.74
N ALA A 141 12.13 9.30 8.99
CA ALA A 141 10.89 8.55 8.82
C ALA A 141 11.15 7.19 8.15
N PRO A 142 10.78 6.05 8.78
CA PRO A 142 10.91 4.73 8.16
C PRO A 142 10.12 4.60 6.85
N VAL A 143 9.05 5.39 6.69
CA VAL A 143 8.29 5.46 5.44
C VAL A 143 9.14 5.94 4.25
N ALA A 144 10.15 6.79 4.51
CA ALA A 144 11.07 7.25 3.47
C ALA A 144 11.92 6.10 2.92
N ASP A 145 12.38 5.21 3.80
CA ASP A 145 13.13 4.01 3.44
C ASP A 145 12.24 3.04 2.66
N ALA A 146 10.99 2.84 3.08
CA ALA A 146 10.04 2.02 2.34
C ALA A 146 9.83 2.53 0.90
N VAL A 147 9.61 3.84 0.73
CA VAL A 147 9.45 4.46 -0.60
C VAL A 147 10.70 4.30 -1.47
N THR A 148 11.88 4.45 -0.87
CA THR A 148 13.15 4.37 -1.60
C THR A 148 13.54 2.94 -1.93
N LEU A 149 13.55 2.04 -0.94
CA LEU A 149 14.07 0.69 -1.06
C LEU A 149 13.07 -0.28 -1.71
N LEU A 150 11.77 -0.13 -1.42
CA LEU A 150 10.75 -1.07 -1.91
C LEU A 150 10.10 -0.60 -3.21
N HIS A 151 9.98 0.72 -3.41
CA HIS A 151 9.31 1.29 -4.58
C HIS A 151 10.25 1.98 -5.56
N GLY A 152 11.55 2.15 -5.22
CA GLY A 152 12.53 2.79 -6.10
C GLY A 152 12.22 4.26 -6.40
N ARG A 153 11.49 4.94 -5.51
CA ARG A 153 11.07 6.34 -5.68
C ARG A 153 11.68 7.22 -4.60
N ASN A 154 11.74 8.53 -4.83
CA ASN A 154 12.13 9.47 -3.80
C ASN A 154 10.89 10.00 -3.06
N PRO A 155 10.82 9.93 -1.72
CA PRO A 155 9.68 10.45 -0.95
C PRO A 155 9.50 11.97 -1.06
N ARG A 156 10.52 12.70 -1.52
CA ARG A 156 10.49 14.16 -1.72
C ARG A 156 9.90 14.57 -3.07
N ASP A 157 9.75 13.62 -3.99
CA ASP A 157 9.16 13.90 -5.30
C ASP A 157 7.64 14.04 -5.14
N GLU A 158 7.08 15.04 -5.82
CA GLU A 158 5.63 15.28 -5.84
C GLU A 158 4.84 14.06 -6.33
N SER A 159 5.35 13.34 -7.34
CA SER A 159 4.74 12.12 -7.86
C SER A 159 4.69 10.95 -6.86
N SER A 160 5.50 11.02 -5.79
CA SER A 160 5.54 10.02 -4.73
C SER A 160 4.64 10.38 -3.55
N ARG A 161 4.11 11.60 -3.49
CA ARG A 161 3.36 12.11 -2.33
C ARG A 161 2.14 11.25 -1.99
N ALA A 162 1.37 10.85 -3.00
CA ALA A 162 0.21 9.97 -2.79
C ALA A 162 0.61 8.60 -2.19
N LEU A 163 1.76 8.05 -2.61
CA LEU A 163 2.29 6.82 -2.03
C LEU A 163 2.74 7.02 -0.58
N VAL A 164 3.48 8.10 -0.30
CA VAL A 164 3.92 8.42 1.07
C VAL A 164 2.74 8.55 2.01
N LEU A 165 1.72 9.32 1.62
CA LEU A 165 0.51 9.51 2.42
C LEU A 165 -0.28 8.20 2.58
N GLY A 166 -0.37 7.37 1.54
CA GLY A 166 -0.96 6.05 1.63
C GLY A 166 -0.27 5.16 2.65
N LEU A 167 1.07 5.12 2.62
CA LEU A 167 1.85 4.35 3.59
C LEU A 167 1.67 4.88 5.03
N LEU A 168 1.58 6.20 5.24
CA LEU A 168 1.29 6.75 6.58
C LEU A 168 -0.10 6.34 7.06
N GLN A 169 -1.11 6.37 6.19
CA GLN A 169 -2.46 5.89 6.51
C GLN A 169 -2.44 4.39 6.86
N ASP A 170 -1.74 3.56 6.09
CA ASP A 170 -1.60 2.13 6.36
C ASP A 170 -0.86 1.84 7.68
N ASN A 171 -0.04 2.78 8.16
CA ASN A 171 0.62 2.74 9.46
C ASN A 171 -0.21 3.40 10.58
N GLY A 172 -1.50 3.69 10.35
CA GLY A 172 -2.43 4.11 11.40
C GLY A 172 -2.35 5.58 11.80
N TRP A 173 -1.81 6.46 10.95
CA TRP A 173 -1.73 7.89 11.25
C TRP A 173 -3.08 8.62 11.29
N GLY A 174 -4.15 7.96 10.85
CA GLY A 174 -5.48 8.53 10.63
C GLY A 174 -5.91 8.34 9.18
N ALA A 175 -7.16 8.69 8.86
CA ALA A 175 -7.62 8.68 7.47
C ALA A 175 -7.11 9.94 6.75
N ILE A 176 -6.43 9.76 5.61
CA ILE A 176 -5.75 10.84 4.89
C ILE A 176 -6.43 11.03 3.54
N SER A 177 -6.84 12.26 3.26
CA SER A 177 -7.25 12.70 1.93
C SER A 177 -6.27 13.74 1.39
N TYR A 178 -5.98 13.65 0.10
CA TYR A 178 -5.07 14.55 -0.58
C TYR A 178 -5.65 14.97 -1.93
N HIS A 179 -5.95 16.26 -2.05
CA HIS A 179 -6.52 16.85 -3.26
C HIS A 179 -5.86 18.21 -3.51
N ASP A 180 -5.41 18.42 -4.75
CA ASP A 180 -4.66 19.60 -5.17
C ASP A 180 -3.43 19.86 -4.28
N ASP A 181 -3.49 20.90 -3.46
CA ASP A 181 -2.44 21.33 -2.54
C ASP A 181 -2.89 21.19 -1.07
N LEU A 182 -3.95 20.44 -0.78
CA LEU A 182 -4.51 20.28 0.57
C LEU A 182 -4.40 18.82 1.04
N ILE A 183 -3.77 18.64 2.20
CA ILE A 183 -3.69 17.36 2.92
C ILE A 183 -4.61 17.45 4.13
N VAL A 184 -5.55 16.52 4.28
CA VAL A 184 -6.46 16.48 5.42
C VAL A 184 -6.38 15.13 6.10
N PHE A 185 -6.12 15.15 7.40
CA PHE A 185 -6.20 14.02 8.30
C PHE A 185 -7.53 14.08 9.05
N SER A 186 -8.31 13.02 8.95
CA SER A 186 -9.50 12.77 9.76
C SER A 186 -9.16 11.76 10.85
N SER A 187 -9.52 12.07 12.10
CA SER A 187 -9.14 11.28 13.28
C SER A 187 -7.61 11.04 13.33
N PRO A 188 -6.79 12.10 13.34
CA PRO A 188 -5.34 11.97 13.35
C PRO A 188 -4.87 11.34 14.66
N PHE A 189 -3.93 10.40 14.57
CA PHE A 189 -3.31 9.77 15.74
C PHE A 189 -2.39 10.74 16.50
N TYR A 190 -1.75 11.65 15.78
CA TYR A 190 -0.80 12.64 16.32
C TYR A 190 -1.39 14.06 16.28
N PRO A 191 -0.94 14.98 17.16
CA PRO A 191 -1.41 16.36 17.14
C PRO A 191 -0.93 17.12 15.90
N ALA A 192 -1.73 18.09 15.45
CA ALA A 192 -1.46 18.83 14.21
C ALA A 192 -0.06 19.49 14.12
N PRO A 193 0.50 20.11 15.19
CA PRO A 193 1.85 20.67 15.14
C PRO A 193 2.92 19.62 14.84
N PHE A 194 2.82 18.43 15.44
CA PHE A 194 3.73 17.32 15.17
C PHE A 194 3.60 16.83 13.72
N ILE A 195 2.38 16.60 13.24
CA ILE A 195 2.12 16.16 11.86
C ILE A 195 2.71 17.18 10.86
N LYS A 196 2.53 18.48 11.11
CA LYS A 196 3.11 19.54 10.28
C LYS A 196 4.63 19.39 10.16
N GLY A 197 5.33 19.35 11.30
CA GLY A 197 6.79 19.26 11.32
C GLY A 197 7.29 17.98 10.66
N TYR A 198 6.60 16.86 10.90
CA TYR A 198 6.93 15.57 10.30
C TYR A 198 6.81 15.58 8.78
N LEU A 199 5.70 16.08 8.23
CA LEU A 199 5.48 16.12 6.79
C LEU A 199 6.41 17.12 6.09
N GLU A 200 6.66 18.28 6.68
CA GLU A 200 7.58 19.27 6.10
C GLU A 200 9.00 18.71 5.98
N SER A 201 9.50 17.98 6.98
CA SER A 201 10.85 17.41 6.94
C SER A 201 10.94 16.17 6.04
N LEU A 202 9.94 15.30 6.06
CA LEU A 202 9.84 14.09 5.22
C LEU A 202 9.75 14.45 3.74
N LEU A 203 8.79 15.30 3.38
CA LEU A 203 8.48 15.66 1.99
C LEU A 203 9.32 16.82 1.46
N ARG A 204 10.05 17.54 2.33
CA ARG A 204 10.81 18.77 1.99
C ARG A 204 9.93 19.86 1.37
N ILE A 205 8.75 20.03 1.94
CA ILE A 205 7.78 21.07 1.58
C ILE A 205 7.55 22.00 2.77
N ASN A 206 6.86 23.11 2.52
CA ASN A 206 6.32 23.97 3.58
C ASN A 206 4.81 23.81 3.60
N LEU A 207 4.24 23.78 4.80
CA LEU A 207 2.83 23.60 5.07
C LEU A 207 2.31 24.78 5.89
N ASP A 208 1.13 25.26 5.52
CA ASP A 208 0.33 26.16 6.35
C ASP A 208 -0.82 25.38 6.99
N VAL A 209 -1.07 25.64 8.27
CA VAL A 209 -2.21 25.04 8.98
C VAL A 209 -3.49 25.74 8.52
N VAL A 210 -4.49 24.96 8.12
CA VAL A 210 -5.80 25.48 7.75
C VAL A 210 -6.76 25.19 8.90
N GLU A 211 -7.44 26.22 9.40
CA GLU A 211 -8.49 26.04 10.41
C GLU A 211 -9.61 25.16 9.85
N THR A 212 -9.95 24.11 10.60
CA THR A 212 -11.04 23.20 10.27
C THR A 212 -12.25 23.50 11.15
N SER A 213 -13.45 23.39 10.58
CA SER A 213 -14.70 23.48 11.35
C SER A 213 -14.94 22.24 12.24
N VAL A 214 -14.25 21.14 11.95
CA VAL A 214 -14.29 19.89 12.71
C VAL A 214 -13.05 19.80 13.59
N LYS A 215 -13.28 19.73 14.91
CA LYS A 215 -12.24 19.78 15.94
C LYS A 215 -11.29 18.57 15.91
N GLU A 216 -11.71 17.47 15.28
CA GLU A 216 -10.96 16.22 15.16
C GLU A 216 -10.22 16.07 13.83
N ASN A 217 -10.14 17.12 13.01
CA ASN A 217 -9.41 17.08 11.74
C ASN A 217 -8.17 17.98 11.82
N ALA A 218 -7.11 17.57 11.12
CA ALA A 218 -5.94 18.41 10.87
C ALA A 218 -5.79 18.63 9.37
N ALA A 219 -5.81 19.89 8.94
CA ALA A 219 -5.68 20.26 7.52
C ALA A 219 -4.44 21.12 7.28
N PHE A 220 -3.71 20.78 6.23
CA PHE A 220 -2.45 21.43 5.86
C PHE A 220 -2.45 21.78 4.37
N ARG A 221 -2.14 23.04 4.05
CA ARG A 221 -2.00 23.51 2.68
C ARG A 221 -0.51 23.57 2.31
N ILE A 222 -0.16 22.98 1.17
CA ILE A 222 1.18 23.02 0.61
C ILE A 222 1.46 24.41 0.06
N MET A 223 2.51 25.04 0.56
CA MET A 223 2.94 26.36 0.10
C MET A 223 3.81 26.20 -1.14
N LYS A 224 3.34 26.72 -2.28
CA LYS A 224 4.18 26.83 -3.48
C LYS A 224 5.36 27.74 -3.15
N LYS A 225 6.60 27.29 -3.44
CA LYS A 225 7.78 28.16 -3.37
C LYS A 225 7.50 29.37 -4.25
N GLY A 226 7.25 30.52 -3.63
CA GLY A 226 6.95 31.75 -4.34
C GLY A 226 8.02 32.06 -5.38
N SER A 227 7.59 32.24 -6.62
CA SER A 227 8.22 33.11 -7.60
C SER A 227 8.66 34.39 -6.89
N LYS A 228 9.97 34.65 -6.85
CA LYS A 228 10.52 35.92 -6.38
C LYS A 228 9.75 37.05 -7.06
N GLY A 229 9.23 37.98 -6.27
CA GLY A 229 8.57 39.17 -6.75
C GLY A 229 9.46 39.90 -7.76
N ALA A 230 8.88 40.20 -8.92
CA ALA A 230 9.39 41.26 -9.76
C ALA A 230 9.22 42.55 -8.96
N GLY A 231 10.35 43.09 -8.47
CA GLY A 231 10.39 44.44 -7.98
C GLY A 231 10.13 45.41 -9.13
N THR A 232 9.37 46.44 -8.84
CA THR A 232 9.48 47.72 -9.53
C THR A 232 9.48 48.79 -8.46
N THR A 233 10.67 49.36 -8.31
CA THR A 233 10.97 50.71 -7.81
C THR A 233 10.01 51.76 -8.35
#